data_AF-A0A958QVY8-F1
#
_entry.id   AF-A0A958QVY8-F1
#
_cell.length_a   1.000
_cell.length_b   1.000
_cell.length_c   1.000
_cell.angle_alpha   90.00
_cell.angle_beta   90.00
_cell.angle_gamma   90.00
#
_symmetry.space_group_name_H-M   'P 1'
#
loop_
_entity.id
_entity.type
_entity.pdbx_description
1 polymer ?
#
loop_
_entity_poly.entity_id
_entity_poly.type
_entity_poly.pdbx_seq_one_letter_code
_entity_poly.pdbx_strand_id
1 'polypeptide(L)'
;MTLRKSRFLVVLSLAGWLLIGALVAHAQPLELGEEYEGYAVGGPRASAPPPPQAEQQSTLGFILLYLPNRLLDAIDIFRVDAGVGVSVGAVARVTRYGQVGYRSVSPFSLRAGLRGRKFPMFIEHSSEFGVGPGFLQSSDREVTPAEIGIGADAVLVGAYVGVSLDEAGDFLAGLVGFDPKGDDLQ
;
A
#
# COMPACT_ATOMS: atom_id res chain seq x y z
N MET A 1 67.44 -5.83 -1.03
CA MET A 1 66.83 -5.76 -2.38
C MET A 1 65.31 -5.67 -2.19
N THR A 2 64.80 -4.51 -1.73
CA THR A 2 63.42 -4.39 -1.18
C THR A 2 62.84 -2.97 -1.24
N LEU A 3 63.23 -2.15 -2.23
CA LEU A 3 62.85 -0.72 -2.28
C LEU A 3 62.10 -0.26 -3.54
N ARG A 4 61.60 -1.18 -4.39
CA ARG A 4 60.86 -0.82 -5.63
C ARG A 4 59.34 -0.96 -5.58
N LYS A 5 58.74 -1.53 -4.52
CA LYS A 5 57.28 -1.78 -4.49
C LYS A 5 56.43 -0.59 -4.04
N SER A 6 56.97 0.41 -3.33
CA SER A 6 56.16 1.50 -2.76
C SER A 6 55.74 2.59 -3.77
N ARG A 7 56.51 2.82 -4.84
CA ARG A 7 56.21 3.86 -5.83
C ARG A 7 55.06 3.49 -6.78
N PHE A 8 54.76 2.20 -6.94
CA PHE A 8 53.69 1.75 -7.84
C PHE A 8 52.29 1.95 -7.24
N LEU A 9 52.17 1.88 -5.91
CA LEU A 9 50.88 2.02 -5.21
C LEU A 9 50.38 3.47 -5.17
N VAL A 10 51.29 4.45 -5.13
CA VAL A 10 50.92 5.88 -5.08
C VAL A 10 50.36 6.37 -6.43
N VAL A 11 50.88 5.86 -7.55
CA VAL A 11 50.42 6.25 -8.89
C VAL A 11 49.02 5.69 -9.20
N LEU A 12 48.71 4.47 -8.76
CA LEU A 12 47.38 3.87 -8.90
C LEU A 12 46.31 4.61 -8.07
N SER A 13 46.68 5.11 -6.88
CA SER A 13 45.78 5.92 -6.06
C SER A 13 45.39 7.23 -6.75
N LEU A 14 46.36 7.97 -7.30
CA LEU A 14 46.09 9.25 -7.98
C LEU A 14 45.25 9.10 -9.26
N ALA A 15 45.49 8.04 -10.04
CA ALA A 15 44.67 7.75 -11.22
C ALA A 15 43.22 7.42 -10.86
N GLY A 16 42.98 6.69 -9.76
CA GLY A 16 41.63 6.39 -9.27
C GLY A 16 40.86 7.65 -8.85
N TRP A 17 41.51 8.58 -8.15
CA TRP A 17 40.88 9.84 -7.73
C TRP A 17 40.55 10.76 -8.91
N LEU A 18 41.39 10.81 -9.95
CA LEU A 18 41.09 11.57 -11.17
C LEU A 18 39.90 10.99 -11.95
N LEU A 19 39.76 9.66 -11.98
CA LEU A 19 38.64 8.99 -12.65
C LEU A 19 37.31 9.22 -11.93
N ILE A 20 37.30 9.19 -10.59
CA ILE A 20 36.12 9.52 -9.78
C ILE A 20 35.76 11.01 -9.95
N GLY A 21 36.74 11.91 -9.94
CA GLY A 21 36.50 13.34 -10.17
C GLY A 21 35.90 13.65 -11.54
N ALA A 22 36.38 12.98 -12.59
CA ALA A 22 35.83 13.14 -13.95
C ALA A 22 34.39 12.60 -14.08
N LEU A 23 34.06 11.51 -13.38
CA LEU A 23 32.70 10.94 -13.34
C LEU A 23 31.72 11.87 -12.60
N VAL A 24 32.15 12.50 -11.50
CA VAL A 24 31.32 13.48 -10.77
C VAL A 24 31.11 14.75 -11.58
N ALA A 25 32.13 15.20 -12.35
CA ALA A 25 32.01 16.38 -13.19
C ALA A 25 31.09 16.21 -14.42
N HIS A 26 30.79 14.97 -14.82
CA HIS A 26 29.88 14.65 -15.92
C HIS A 26 28.49 14.17 -15.44
N ALA A 27 28.23 14.16 -14.13
CA ALA A 27 26.90 13.90 -13.63
C ALA A 27 25.98 15.06 -14.05
N GLN A 28 25.10 14.81 -15.02
CA GLN A 28 24.06 15.77 -15.35
C GLN A 28 23.17 15.95 -14.12
N PRO A 29 22.76 17.19 -13.80
CA PRO A 29 21.80 17.41 -12.74
C PRO A 29 20.56 16.56 -13.05
N LEU A 30 20.13 15.77 -12.06
CA LEU A 30 18.88 15.03 -12.13
C LEU A 30 17.76 16.07 -12.23
N GLU A 31 17.26 16.28 -13.44
CA GLU A 31 16.00 16.99 -13.66
C GLU A 31 14.89 16.09 -13.13
N LEU A 32 14.45 16.39 -11.91
CA LEU A 32 13.24 15.81 -11.36
C LEU A 32 12.08 16.36 -12.20
N GLY A 33 11.28 15.47 -12.79
CA GLY A 33 10.12 15.86 -13.59
C GLY A 33 9.12 16.71 -12.82
N GLU A 34 8.19 17.36 -13.54
CA GLU A 34 7.17 18.26 -12.96
C GLU A 34 6.35 17.60 -11.85
N GLU A 35 6.23 16.26 -11.87
CA GLU A 35 5.57 15.48 -10.81
C GLU A 35 6.23 15.61 -9.43
N TYR A 36 7.49 16.07 -9.36
CA TYR A 36 8.23 16.26 -8.13
C TYR A 36 8.28 17.70 -7.62
N GLU A 37 7.79 18.69 -8.38
CA GLU A 37 7.77 20.09 -7.94
C GLU A 37 6.95 20.28 -6.66
N GLY A 38 5.89 19.48 -6.47
CA GLY A 38 5.05 19.48 -5.27
C GLY A 38 5.77 19.05 -3.98
N TYR A 39 6.96 18.44 -4.08
CA TYR A 39 7.75 17.98 -2.94
C TYR A 39 8.92 18.91 -2.61
N ALA A 40 9.12 20.00 -3.36
CA ALA A 40 10.14 20.99 -3.07
C ALA A 40 9.84 21.68 -1.72
N VAL A 41 10.56 21.29 -0.67
CA VAL A 41 10.41 21.74 0.73
C VAL A 41 10.66 23.26 0.93
N GLY A 42 10.89 24.03 -0.14
CA GLY A 42 11.25 25.45 -0.09
C GLY A 42 10.39 26.42 -0.91
N GLY A 43 9.31 25.97 -1.58
CA GLY A 43 8.41 26.87 -2.31
C GLY A 43 7.57 27.77 -1.39
N PRO A 44 7.09 28.94 -1.86
CA PRO A 44 6.12 29.72 -1.12
C PRO A 44 4.93 28.81 -0.79
N ARG A 45 4.73 28.53 0.50
CA ARG A 45 3.63 27.68 0.99
C ARG A 45 2.34 28.21 0.39
N ALA A 46 1.78 27.48 -0.58
CA ALA A 46 0.38 27.64 -0.90
C ALA A 46 -0.37 27.58 0.43
N SER A 47 -1.11 28.63 0.74
CA SER A 47 -1.94 28.69 1.94
C SER A 47 -2.67 27.38 2.03
N ALA A 48 -2.51 26.64 3.13
CA ALA A 48 -3.27 25.41 3.33
C ALA A 48 -4.75 25.76 3.05
N PRO A 49 -5.46 24.98 2.21
CA PRO A 49 -6.87 25.25 1.97
C PRO A 49 -7.57 25.39 3.33
N PRO A 50 -8.50 26.33 3.47
CA PRO A 50 -9.23 26.50 4.72
C PRO A 50 -9.81 25.14 5.12
N PRO A 51 -9.76 24.78 6.42
CA PRO A 51 -10.31 23.50 6.87
C PRO A 51 -11.75 23.40 6.36
N PRO A 52 -12.18 22.23 5.84
CA PRO A 52 -13.54 22.04 5.39
C PRO A 52 -14.49 22.49 6.51
N GLN A 53 -15.41 23.40 6.19
CA GLN A 53 -16.40 23.86 7.15
C GLN A 53 -17.20 22.65 7.58
N ALA A 54 -17.24 22.36 8.88
CA ALA A 54 -18.02 21.26 9.42
C ALA A 54 -19.50 21.52 9.09
N GLU A 55 -20.02 20.86 8.05
CA GLU A 55 -21.44 20.91 7.74
C GLU A 55 -22.21 20.41 8.96
N GLN A 56 -23.16 21.21 9.43
CA GLN A 56 -24.02 20.84 10.54
C GLN A 56 -24.88 19.65 10.10
N GLN A 57 -24.44 18.44 10.44
CA GLN A 57 -25.23 17.24 10.22
C GLN A 57 -26.57 17.36 10.95
N SER A 58 -27.65 17.17 10.19
CA SER A 58 -29.01 17.13 10.74
C SER A 58 -29.11 15.96 11.73
N THR A 59 -29.62 16.21 12.95
CA THR A 59 -29.83 15.16 13.96
C THR A 59 -30.66 13.99 13.43
N LEU A 60 -31.62 14.28 12.53
CA LEU A 60 -32.41 13.24 11.88
C LEU A 60 -31.59 12.43 10.88
N GLY A 61 -30.70 13.08 10.12
CA GLY A 61 -29.75 12.39 9.23
C GLY A 61 -28.87 11.43 10.03
N PHE A 62 -28.29 11.90 11.13
CA PHE A 62 -27.49 11.07 12.04
C PHE A 62 -28.26 9.85 12.55
N ILE A 63 -29.49 10.02 13.05
CA ILE A 63 -30.30 8.90 13.58
C ILE A 63 -30.67 7.90 12.46
N LEU A 64 -31.05 8.39 11.28
CA LEU A 64 -31.44 7.55 10.15
C LEU A 64 -30.25 6.79 9.57
N LEU A 65 -29.06 7.41 9.53
CA LEU A 65 -27.84 6.84 8.97
C LEU A 65 -27.03 6.03 9.98
N TYR A 66 -27.31 6.14 11.29
CA TYR A 66 -26.59 5.39 12.31
C TYR A 66 -26.56 3.88 12.03
N LEU A 67 -27.74 3.25 11.85
CA LEU A 67 -27.81 1.82 11.61
C LEU A 67 -27.22 1.40 10.24
N PRO A 68 -27.51 2.10 9.12
CA PRO A 68 -26.82 1.88 7.85
C PRO A 68 -25.30 1.96 7.96
N ASN A 69 -24.77 3.00 8.60
CA ASN A 69 -23.32 3.18 8.76
C ASN A 69 -22.72 2.02 9.57
N ARG A 70 -23.31 1.65 10.71
CA ARG A 70 -22.79 0.51 11.49
C ARG A 70 -22.83 -0.80 10.71
N LEU A 71 -23.78 -0.99 9.82
CA LEU A 71 -23.81 -2.15 8.94
C LEU A 71 -22.68 -2.10 7.91
N LEU A 72 -22.39 -0.93 7.33
CA LEU A 72 -21.28 -0.75 6.39
C LEU A 72 -19.94 -1.01 7.07
N ASP A 73 -19.71 -0.44 8.26
CA ASP A 73 -18.47 -0.67 9.01
C ASP A 73 -18.30 -2.14 9.37
N ALA A 74 -19.38 -2.82 9.76
CA ALA A 74 -19.36 -4.25 10.05
C ALA A 74 -18.99 -5.09 8.81
N ILE A 75 -19.37 -4.65 7.62
CA ILE A 75 -18.98 -5.28 6.34
C ILE A 75 -17.51 -4.99 6.03
N ASP A 76 -17.02 -3.77 6.34
CA ASP A 76 -15.64 -3.34 6.11
C ASP A 76 -14.62 -4.16 6.92
N ILE A 77 -15.05 -4.75 8.05
CA ILE A 77 -14.24 -5.70 8.85
C ILE A 77 -13.81 -6.91 8.02
N PHE A 78 -14.68 -7.44 7.16
CA PHE A 78 -14.45 -8.70 6.47
C PHE A 78 -14.03 -8.49 5.03
N ARG A 79 -12.93 -9.16 4.63
CA ARG A 79 -12.44 -9.18 3.25
C ARG A 79 -12.46 -10.61 2.76
N VAL A 80 -13.47 -10.95 1.97
CA VAL A 80 -13.70 -12.32 1.49
C VAL A 80 -13.91 -12.27 0.00
N ASP A 81 -13.05 -12.91 -0.77
CA ASP A 81 -13.20 -12.94 -2.21
C ASP A 81 -12.84 -14.29 -2.80
N ALA A 82 -13.50 -14.62 -3.90
CA ALA A 82 -13.23 -15.81 -4.69
C ALA A 82 -13.16 -15.41 -6.17
N GLY A 83 -12.29 -16.07 -6.92
CA GLY A 83 -12.04 -15.72 -8.30
C GLY A 83 -11.77 -16.91 -9.19
N VAL A 84 -12.02 -16.70 -10.48
CA VAL A 84 -11.74 -17.63 -11.56
C VAL A 84 -10.88 -16.96 -12.62
N GLY A 85 -9.79 -17.60 -13.03
CA GLY A 85 -8.80 -17.10 -13.98
C GLY A 85 -7.42 -17.60 -13.63
N VAL A 86 -6.40 -17.21 -14.38
CA VAL A 86 -5.13 -17.97 -14.34
C VAL A 86 -4.24 -17.43 -13.23
N SER A 87 -3.93 -18.23 -12.20
CA SER A 87 -3.07 -17.84 -11.07
C SER A 87 -2.41 -19.02 -10.34
N VAL A 88 -1.37 -18.77 -9.56
CA VAL A 88 -0.59 -19.75 -8.79
C VAL A 88 -0.24 -19.14 -7.43
N GLY A 89 -0.51 -19.83 -6.33
CA GLY A 89 -0.73 -19.18 -5.03
C GLY A 89 0.22 -19.50 -3.89
N ALA A 90 0.19 -18.58 -2.94
CA ALA A 90 0.44 -18.66 -1.51
C ALA A 90 0.44 -17.21 -0.99
N VAL A 91 -0.37 -16.95 0.03
CA VAL A 91 -0.40 -15.68 0.78
C VAL A 91 -0.70 -16.03 2.22
N ALA A 92 0.01 -15.41 3.15
CA ALA A 92 -0.36 -15.42 4.56
C ALA A 92 -0.03 -14.05 5.17
N ARG A 93 -0.93 -13.50 5.99
CA ARG A 93 -0.87 -12.12 6.47
C ARG A 93 -1.37 -12.04 7.91
N VAL A 94 -0.70 -11.28 8.76
CA VAL A 94 -1.07 -11.05 10.18
C VAL A 94 -0.98 -9.57 10.58
N THR A 95 -0.42 -8.72 9.73
CA THR A 95 -0.56 -7.24 9.69
C THR A 95 0.27 -6.81 8.49
N ARG A 96 0.48 -5.50 8.27
CA ARG A 96 1.56 -5.04 7.38
C ARG A 96 2.95 -5.59 7.76
N TYR A 97 3.15 -6.02 9.00
CA TYR A 97 4.44 -6.51 9.48
C TYR A 97 4.62 -8.02 9.37
N GLY A 98 3.53 -8.79 9.29
CA GLY A 98 3.58 -10.23 9.10
C GLY A 98 2.97 -10.60 7.76
N GLN A 99 3.77 -10.94 6.74
CA GLN A 99 3.27 -11.34 5.43
C GLN A 99 4.21 -12.36 4.79
N VAL A 100 3.73 -13.47 4.21
CA VAL A 100 4.59 -14.36 3.40
C VAL A 100 3.84 -14.94 2.19
N GLY A 101 4.48 -14.81 1.02
CA GLY A 101 3.92 -15.02 -0.34
C GLY A 101 4.15 -16.44 -0.87
N TYR A 102 4.07 -16.78 -2.15
CA TYR A 102 4.04 -16.04 -3.41
C TYR A 102 2.73 -16.33 -4.17
N ARG A 103 2.18 -15.39 -4.93
CA ARG A 103 0.87 -15.50 -5.58
C ARG A 103 0.89 -14.88 -6.98
N SER A 104 1.04 -15.60 -8.09
CA SER A 104 0.95 -15.14 -9.50
C SER A 104 -0.47 -15.19 -10.07
N VAL A 105 -0.91 -14.26 -10.93
CA VAL A 105 -2.16 -14.32 -11.70
C VAL A 105 -1.88 -13.72 -13.09
N SER A 106 -1.99 -14.49 -14.18
CA SER A 106 -1.71 -14.06 -15.55
C SER A 106 -2.51 -14.87 -16.59
N PRO A 107 -3.38 -14.26 -17.43
CA PRO A 107 -3.41 -12.82 -17.76
C PRO A 107 -4.32 -11.96 -16.88
N PHE A 108 -5.35 -12.56 -16.28
CA PHE A 108 -6.25 -11.94 -15.30
C PHE A 108 -7.08 -13.00 -14.57
N SER A 109 -7.68 -12.62 -13.45
CA SER A 109 -8.74 -13.35 -12.75
C SER A 109 -9.96 -12.46 -12.56
N LEU A 110 -11.14 -12.98 -12.88
CA LEU A 110 -12.39 -12.35 -12.49
C LEU A 110 -12.72 -12.77 -11.07
N ARG A 111 -12.90 -11.81 -10.17
CA ARG A 111 -13.19 -12.06 -8.77
C ARG A 111 -14.51 -11.45 -8.33
N ALA A 112 -15.13 -12.10 -7.36
CA ALA A 112 -16.29 -11.64 -6.65
C ALA A 112 -16.06 -11.75 -5.13
N GLY A 113 -16.37 -10.70 -4.37
CA GLY A 113 -16.14 -10.71 -2.93
C GLY A 113 -16.50 -9.44 -2.18
N LEU A 114 -16.48 -9.54 -0.86
CA LEU A 114 -16.53 -8.44 0.08
C LEU A 114 -15.14 -7.79 0.15
N ARG A 115 -15.06 -6.51 -0.22
CA ARG A 115 -13.86 -5.67 -0.15
C ARG A 115 -14.20 -4.31 0.45
N GLY A 116 -14.92 -4.36 1.56
CA GLY A 116 -15.59 -3.20 2.14
C GLY A 116 -16.64 -2.60 1.20
N ARG A 117 -16.73 -1.26 1.16
CA ARG A 117 -17.72 -0.50 0.35
C ARG A 117 -17.47 -0.47 -1.16
N LYS A 118 -16.55 -1.28 -1.68
CA LYS A 118 -16.23 -1.35 -3.11
C LYS A 118 -17.16 -2.29 -3.86
N PHE A 119 -17.29 -2.08 -5.18
CA PHE A 119 -18.08 -2.95 -6.04
C PHE A 119 -17.58 -4.41 -5.91
N PRO A 120 -18.49 -5.38 -5.70
CA PRO A 120 -18.09 -6.72 -5.29
C PRO A 120 -17.41 -7.51 -6.41
N MET A 121 -17.43 -7.05 -7.65
CA MET A 121 -16.78 -7.72 -8.78
C MET A 121 -15.61 -6.90 -9.30
N PHE A 122 -14.48 -7.56 -9.57
CA PHE A 122 -13.28 -6.89 -10.07
C PHE A 122 -12.42 -7.83 -10.91
N ILE A 123 -11.55 -7.23 -11.72
CA ILE A 123 -10.53 -7.93 -12.50
C ILE A 123 -9.21 -7.79 -11.74
N GLU A 124 -8.54 -8.90 -11.51
CA GLU A 124 -7.25 -8.98 -10.81
C GLU A 124 -6.15 -9.44 -11.75
N HIS A 125 -4.99 -8.78 -11.69
CA HIS A 125 -3.80 -9.06 -12.48
C HIS A 125 -2.59 -9.39 -11.59
N SER A 126 -2.71 -10.24 -10.57
CA SER A 126 -1.72 -10.19 -9.48
C SER A 126 -0.73 -11.32 -9.29
N SER A 127 0.55 -10.94 -9.48
CA SER A 127 1.76 -11.59 -8.96
C SER A 127 2.29 -10.92 -7.67
N GLU A 128 2.46 -11.66 -6.57
CA GLU A 128 3.00 -11.21 -5.27
C GLU A 128 4.13 -12.16 -4.82
N PHE A 129 5.21 -11.69 -4.19
CA PHE A 129 6.29 -12.54 -3.65
C PHE A 129 6.77 -11.96 -2.29
N GLY A 130 7.05 -12.80 -1.29
CA GLY A 130 7.22 -12.42 0.15
C GLY A 130 8.66 -12.19 0.61
N VAL A 131 8.99 -11.77 1.83
CA VAL A 131 8.56 -12.14 3.20
C VAL A 131 8.67 -10.88 4.10
N GLY A 132 7.76 -10.61 5.03
CA GLY A 132 7.86 -9.52 6.02
C GLY A 132 7.60 -8.10 5.48
N PRO A 133 8.12 -7.03 6.14
CA PRO A 133 7.84 -5.64 5.76
C PRO A 133 8.27 -5.22 4.35
N GLY A 134 9.13 -6.02 3.68
CA GLY A 134 9.54 -5.82 2.28
C GLY A 134 8.65 -6.56 1.27
N PHE A 135 7.49 -7.07 1.69
CA PHE A 135 6.55 -7.79 0.82
C PHE A 135 6.08 -6.91 -0.34
N LEU A 136 6.25 -7.39 -1.57
CA LEU A 136 5.75 -6.71 -2.76
C LEU A 136 4.28 -7.02 -2.94
N GLN A 137 3.44 -6.06 -2.54
CA GLN A 137 1.99 -6.18 -2.62
C GLN A 137 1.48 -5.81 -4.02
N SER A 138 0.46 -6.53 -4.47
CA SER A 138 -0.27 -6.17 -5.68
C SER A 138 -1.00 -4.83 -5.53
N SER A 139 -0.99 -4.02 -6.59
CA SER A 139 -1.78 -2.78 -6.71
C SER A 139 -3.28 -3.01 -6.67
N ASP A 140 -3.73 -4.18 -7.12
CA ASP A 140 -5.15 -4.47 -7.31
C ASP A 140 -5.85 -4.81 -5.99
N ARG A 141 -5.05 -5.02 -4.94
CA ARG A 141 -5.51 -5.41 -3.61
C ARG A 141 -5.07 -4.40 -2.57
N GLU A 142 -6.04 -3.74 -1.95
CA GLU A 142 -5.80 -2.93 -0.76
C GLU A 142 -5.79 -3.79 0.49
N VAL A 143 -4.74 -3.62 1.30
CA VAL A 143 -4.54 -4.29 2.58
C VAL A 143 -4.52 -3.25 3.69
N THR A 144 -5.38 -3.48 4.66
CA THR A 144 -5.52 -2.61 5.83
C THR A 144 -4.31 -2.75 6.77
N PRO A 145 -3.92 -1.70 7.51
CA PRO A 145 -2.76 -1.74 8.40
C PRO A 145 -2.73 -2.92 9.36
N ALA A 146 -3.90 -3.27 9.93
CA ALA A 146 -4.05 -4.32 10.91
C ALA A 146 -4.84 -5.53 10.36
N GLU A 147 -4.62 -5.87 9.09
CA GLU A 147 -5.26 -7.02 8.45
C GLU A 147 -4.61 -8.35 8.87
N ILE A 148 -5.45 -9.30 9.28
CA ILE A 148 -5.10 -10.72 9.42
C ILE A 148 -5.79 -11.46 8.29
N GLY A 149 -5.05 -12.17 7.44
CA GLY A 149 -5.66 -12.85 6.30
C GLY A 149 -4.82 -13.95 5.67
N ILE A 150 -5.48 -14.78 4.89
CA ILE A 150 -4.90 -15.94 4.21
C ILE A 150 -5.51 -16.07 2.82
N GLY A 151 -4.66 -16.43 1.85
CA GLY A 151 -5.01 -16.55 0.45
C GLY A 151 -4.41 -17.80 -0.16
N ALA A 152 -5.21 -18.47 -0.98
CA ALA A 152 -4.79 -19.65 -1.72
C ALA A 152 -5.31 -19.54 -3.16
N ASP A 153 -4.40 -19.73 -4.12
CA ASP A 153 -4.71 -19.77 -5.54
C ASP A 153 -4.22 -21.09 -6.14
N ALA A 154 -5.08 -21.73 -6.92
CA ALA A 154 -4.88 -23.03 -7.52
C ALA A 154 -5.33 -23.01 -8.99
N VAL A 155 -4.36 -22.82 -9.89
CA VAL A 155 -4.46 -22.90 -11.37
C VAL A 155 -5.53 -21.99 -11.99
N LEU A 156 -6.80 -22.26 -11.73
CA LEU A 156 -7.97 -21.56 -12.24
C LEU A 156 -8.83 -20.92 -11.16
N VAL A 157 -8.70 -21.33 -9.89
CA VAL A 157 -9.54 -20.82 -8.80
C VAL A 157 -8.68 -20.29 -7.68
N GLY A 158 -9.08 -19.16 -7.10
CA GLY A 158 -8.41 -18.58 -5.95
C GLY A 158 -9.40 -18.02 -4.97
N ALA A 159 -9.06 -18.08 -3.69
CA ALA A 159 -9.88 -17.51 -2.63
C ALA A 159 -9.00 -16.78 -1.62
N TYR A 160 -9.58 -15.77 -0.99
CA TYR A 160 -8.99 -15.05 0.11
C TYR A 160 -10.01 -14.79 1.21
N VAL A 161 -9.53 -14.87 2.45
CA VAL A 161 -10.26 -14.40 3.64
C VAL A 161 -9.32 -13.56 4.50
N GLY A 162 -9.82 -12.42 4.96
CA GLY A 162 -9.13 -11.53 5.87
C GLY A 162 -10.10 -10.78 6.78
N VAL A 163 -9.56 -10.36 7.93
CA VAL A 163 -10.23 -9.54 8.94
C VAL A 163 -9.37 -8.32 9.18
N SER A 164 -9.97 -7.13 9.07
CA SER A 164 -9.30 -5.88 9.43
C SER A 164 -9.57 -5.53 10.88
N LEU A 165 -8.52 -5.52 11.70
CA LEU A 165 -8.65 -5.13 13.11
C LEU A 165 -8.81 -3.62 13.29
N ASP A 166 -8.31 -2.81 12.35
CA ASP A 166 -8.53 -1.35 12.41
C ASP A 166 -9.96 -0.99 12.05
N GLU A 167 -10.58 -1.67 11.08
CA GLU A 167 -12.02 -1.53 10.82
C GLU A 167 -12.86 -2.07 11.99
N ALA A 168 -12.44 -3.17 12.62
CA ALA A 168 -13.14 -3.67 13.81
C ALA A 168 -13.08 -2.66 14.97
N GLY A 169 -11.96 -1.96 15.15
CA GLY A 169 -11.83 -0.89 16.12
C GLY A 169 -12.73 0.30 15.80
N ASP A 170 -12.79 0.70 14.53
CA ASP A 170 -13.65 1.77 14.04
C ASP A 170 -15.14 1.45 14.24
N PHE A 171 -15.57 0.24 13.90
CA PHE A 171 -16.93 -0.24 14.17
C PHE A 171 -17.28 -0.19 15.66
N LEU A 172 -16.38 -0.65 16.55
CA LEU A 172 -16.62 -0.62 17.99
C LEU A 172 -16.68 0.81 18.55
N ALA A 173 -15.85 1.72 18.04
CA ALA A 173 -15.96 3.14 18.34
C ALA A 173 -17.30 3.72 17.85
N GLY A 174 -17.73 3.28 16.67
CA GLY A 174 -19.01 3.63 16.07
C GLY A 174 -20.22 3.28 16.92
N LEU A 175 -20.18 2.14 17.62
CA LEU A 175 -21.26 1.73 18.53
C LEU A 175 -21.50 2.75 19.66
N VAL A 176 -20.47 3.49 20.07
CA VAL A 176 -20.57 4.56 21.07
C VAL A 176 -20.68 5.96 20.47
N GLY A 177 -20.87 6.07 19.14
CA GLY A 177 -21.03 7.33 18.41
C GLY A 177 -19.72 8.05 18.09
N PHE A 178 -18.59 7.35 18.11
CA PHE A 178 -17.29 7.90 17.72
C PHE A 178 -16.85 7.35 16.37
N ASP A 179 -16.51 8.24 15.42
CA ASP A 179 -16.03 7.89 14.07
C ASP A 179 -14.59 8.37 13.86
N PRO A 180 -13.58 7.55 14.21
CA PRO A 180 -12.17 7.85 13.97
C PRO A 180 -11.79 8.07 12.50
N LYS A 181 -12.43 7.35 11.57
CA LYS A 181 -12.07 7.37 10.13
C LYS A 181 -12.78 8.48 9.36
N GLY A 182 -13.89 8.99 9.87
CA GLY A 182 -14.68 10.04 9.23
C GLY A 182 -15.33 9.57 7.94
N ASP A 183 -15.63 8.27 7.83
CA ASP A 183 -16.17 7.67 6.61
C ASP A 183 -17.69 7.44 6.66
N ASP A 184 -18.36 7.79 7.76
CA ASP A 184 -19.81 7.76 7.89
C ASP A 184 -20.51 8.52 6.73
N LEU A 185 -21.63 7.97 6.23
CA LEU A 185 -22.48 8.68 5.27
C LEU A 185 -23.09 9.93 5.93
N GLN A 186 -23.10 11.05 5.19
CA GLN A 186 -23.63 12.35 5.63
C GLN A 186 -24.89 12.75 4.88
#